data_AF-A0A970Z552-F1
#
_entry.id   AF-A0A970Z552-F1
#
_cell.length_a   1.000
_cell.length_b   1.000
_cell.length_c   1.000
_cell.angle_alpha   90.00
_cell.angle_beta   90.00
_cell.angle_gamma   90.00
#
_symmetry.space_group_name_H-M   'P 1'
#
loop_
_entity.id
_entity.type
_entity.pdbx_description
1 polymer ?
#
loop_
_entity_poly.entity_id
_entity_poly.type
_entity_poly.pdbx_seq_one_letter_code
_entity_poly.pdbx_strand_id
1 'polypeptide(L)' 'MGRGRQKAKQTKVARQLKYYSPATDYDALQRELANGQSDPRLEESGDSGGDDLQGDDGETDEWARWTAQREL' A
#
# COMPACT_ATOMS: atom_id res chain seq x y z
N MET A 1 5.23 33.64 -11.91
CA MET A 1 3.74 33.52 -11.90
C MET A 1 3.20 32.11 -12.18
N GLY A 2 3.96 31.01 -12.03
CA GLY A 2 3.49 29.66 -12.45
C GLY A 2 3.27 28.61 -11.34
N ARG A 3 3.82 28.80 -10.14
CA ARG A 3 3.88 27.72 -9.12
C ARG A 3 2.53 27.38 -8.48
N GLY A 4 1.65 28.36 -8.27
CA GLY A 4 0.34 28.12 -7.63
C GLY A 4 -0.58 27.18 -8.44
N ARG A 5 -0.56 27.32 -9.78
CA ARG A 5 -1.35 26.44 -10.68
C ARG A 5 -0.77 25.04 -10.75
N GLN A 6 0.56 24.90 -10.76
CA GLN A 6 1.22 23.60 -10.72
C GLN A 6 0.93 22.87 -9.40
N LYS A 7 1.03 23.57 -8.26
CA LYS A 7 0.70 23.01 -6.94
C LYS A 7 -0.76 22.54 -6.89
N ALA A 8 -1.71 23.35 -7.38
CA ALA A 8 -3.12 22.97 -7.44
C ALA A 8 -3.35 21.72 -8.31
N LYS A 9 -2.71 21.64 -9.49
CA LYS A 9 -2.78 20.46 -10.36
C LYS A 9 -2.23 19.22 -9.68
N GLN A 10 -1.05 19.33 -9.03
CA GLN A 10 -0.44 18.21 -8.31
C GLN A 10 -1.29 17.74 -7.14
N THR A 11 -1.86 18.65 -6.34
CA THR A 11 -2.74 18.28 -5.23
C THR A 11 -4.00 17.56 -5.73
N LYS A 12 -4.56 17.98 -6.87
CA LYS A 12 -5.70 17.28 -7.48
C LYS A 12 -5.33 15.85 -7.89
N VAL A 13 -4.21 15.67 -8.59
CA VAL A 13 -3.72 14.35 -9.01
C VAL A 13 -3.39 13.47 -7.80
N ALA A 14 -2.73 14.01 -6.79
CA ALA A 14 -2.39 13.27 -5.58
C ALA A 14 -3.64 12.80 -4.82
N ARG A 15 -4.69 13.63 -4.73
CA ARG A 15 -5.97 13.20 -4.14
C ARG A 15 -6.63 12.12 -4.98
N GLN A 16 -6.62 12.26 -6.30
CA GLN A 16 -7.14 11.21 -7.19
C GLN A 16 -6.41 9.91 -6.93
N LEU A 17 -5.08 9.89 -6.91
CA LEU A 17 -4.29 8.69 -6.63
C LEU A 17 -4.53 8.12 -5.23
N LYS A 18 -4.59 8.97 -4.19
CA LYS A 18 -4.82 8.53 -2.81
C LYS A 18 -6.16 7.84 -2.61
N TYR A 19 -7.20 8.34 -3.27
CA TYR A 19 -8.57 7.85 -3.13
C TYR A 19 -9.04 7.05 -4.35
N TYR A 20 -8.13 6.71 -5.27
CA TYR A 20 -8.44 5.86 -6.41
C TYR A 20 -8.46 4.41 -5.93
N SER A 21 -9.65 3.84 -5.89
CA SER A 21 -9.84 2.41 -5.80
C SER A 21 -10.15 1.91 -7.20
N PRO A 22 -9.22 1.18 -7.86
CA PRO A 22 -9.52 0.55 -9.14
C PRO A 22 -10.68 -0.44 -8.96
N ALA A 23 -11.58 -0.51 -9.93
CA ALA A 23 -12.57 -1.56 -9.95
C ALA A 23 -11.87 -2.91 -10.19
N THR A 24 -12.01 -3.83 -9.24
CA THR A 24 -11.50 -5.19 -9.38
C THR A 24 -12.48 -6.02 -10.19
N ASP A 25 -12.00 -6.66 -11.26
CA ASP A 25 -12.79 -7.66 -11.98
C ASP A 25 -12.80 -8.97 -11.20
N TYR A 26 -13.92 -9.21 -10.50
CA TYR A 26 -14.08 -10.41 -9.68
C TYR A 26 -14.22 -11.69 -10.52
N ASP A 27 -14.74 -11.61 -11.75
CA ASP A 27 -14.90 -12.79 -12.61
C ASP A 27 -13.54 -13.27 -13.11
N ALA A 28 -12.65 -12.34 -13.46
CA ALA A 28 -11.27 -12.65 -13.81
C ALA A 28 -10.50 -13.26 -12.63
N LEU A 29 -10.64 -12.67 -11.42
CA LEU A 29 -10.00 -13.17 -10.20
C LEU A 29 -10.46 -14.59 -9.83
N GLN A 30 -11.76 -14.87 -9.94
CA GLN A 30 -12.31 -16.19 -9.66
C GLN A 30 -11.74 -17.25 -10.61
N ARG A 31 -11.55 -16.92 -11.89
CA ARG A 31 -10.92 -17.83 -12.87
C ARG A 31 -9.47 -18.10 -12.51
N GLU A 32 -8.68 -17.08 -12.20
CA GLU A 32 -7.29 -17.27 -11.78
C GLU A 32 -7.17 -18.14 -10.53
N LEU A 33 -8.03 -17.92 -9.52
CA LEU A 33 -8.05 -18.74 -8.31
C LEU A 33 -8.46 -20.19 -8.60
N ALA A 34 -9.50 -20.41 -9.40
CA ALA A 34 -9.96 -21.75 -9.76
C ALA A 34 -8.91 -22.52 -10.59
N ASN A 35 -8.13 -21.81 -11.42
CA ASN A 35 -7.06 -22.38 -12.24
C ASN A 35 -5.70 -22.47 -11.49
N GLY A 36 -5.51 -21.71 -10.41
CA GLY A 36 -4.28 -21.64 -9.61
C GLY A 36 -4.16 -22.70 -8.51
N GLN A 37 -5.26 -23.40 -8.15
CA GLN A 37 -5.23 -24.50 -7.16
C GLN A 37 -4.38 -25.71 -7.60
N SER A 38 -3.92 -25.75 -8.85
CA SER A 38 -3.01 -26.78 -9.36
C SER A 38 -1.56 -26.32 -9.52
N ASP A 39 -1.18 -25.11 -9.07
CA ASP A 39 0.21 -24.67 -9.11
C ASP A 39 0.99 -25.24 -7.90
N PRO A 40 1.91 -26.20 -8.09
CA PRO A 40 2.68 -26.80 -7.01
C PRO A 40 3.60 -25.80 -6.27
N ARG A 41 3.80 -24.57 -6.80
CA ARG A 41 4.58 -23.51 -6.14
C ARG A 41 3.86 -22.87 -4.95
N LEU A 42 2.53 -22.97 -4.87
CA LEU A 42 1.76 -22.42 -3.75
C LEU A 42 1.82 -23.31 -2.50
N GLU A 43 2.00 -24.62 -2.67
CA GLU A 43 2.09 -25.61 -1.60
C GLU A 43 3.41 -25.51 -0.79
N GLU A 44 4.49 -25.01 -1.41
CA GLU A 44 5.81 -24.92 -0.76
C GLU A 44 5.97 -23.70 0.16
N SER A 45 5.09 -22.71 0.09
CA SER A 45 5.21 -21.46 0.87
C SER A 45 4.68 -21.53 2.31
N GLY A 46 4.27 -22.71 2.79
CA GLY A 46 3.56 -22.88 4.06
C GLY A 46 4.41 -23.12 5.32
N ASP A 47 5.73 -23.31 5.21
CA ASP A 47 6.57 -23.77 6.34
C ASP A 47 7.90 -23.00 6.50
N SER A 48 7.88 -21.67 6.50
CA SER A 48 9.10 -20.91 6.84
C SER A 48 8.80 -19.68 7.68
N GLY A 49 9.37 -19.66 8.88
CA GLY A 49 9.69 -18.44 9.62
C GLY A 49 8.71 -18.10 10.73
N GLY A 50 8.68 -18.91 11.78
CA GLY A 50 8.43 -18.37 13.11
C GLY A 50 9.66 -17.57 13.58
N ASP A 51 9.39 -16.57 14.41
CA ASP A 51 10.32 -15.65 15.10
C ASP A 51 10.64 -14.36 14.31
N ASP A 52 10.91 -13.26 15.03
CA ASP A 52 11.20 -11.89 14.56
C ASP A 52 10.07 -10.83 14.54
N LEU A 53 9.00 -10.97 15.34
CA LEU A 53 8.22 -9.79 15.76
C LEU A 53 8.89 -9.08 16.96
N GLN A 54 10.13 -8.63 16.78
CA GLN A 54 10.70 -7.61 17.66
C GLN A 54 10.12 -6.26 17.21
N GLY A 55 9.02 -5.85 17.85
CA GLY A 55 8.44 -4.53 17.63
C GLY A 55 9.44 -3.44 18.00
N ASP A 56 10.04 -2.81 16.99
CA ASP A 56 10.81 -1.58 17.12
C ASP A 56 9.84 -0.43 17.44
N ASP A 57 9.89 0.03 18.68
CA ASP A 57 9.14 1.17 19.22
C ASP A 57 9.60 2.53 18.66
N GLY A 58 10.57 2.56 17.74
CA GLY A 58 11.11 3.78 17.11
C GLY A 58 10.27 4.30 15.94
N GLU A 59 9.54 3.44 15.22
CA GLU A 59 8.72 3.84 14.07
C GLU A 59 7.61 4.82 14.49
N THR A 60 7.03 4.66 15.69
CA THR A 60 5.97 5.54 16.21
C THR A 60 6.48 6.92 16.59
N ASP A 61 7.71 7.03 17.09
CA ASP A 61 8.32 8.30 17.51
C ASP A 61 8.77 9.13 16.30
N GLU A 62 9.30 8.50 15.26
CA GLU A 62 9.65 9.21 14.02
C GLU A 62 8.40 9.76 13.31
N TRP A 63 7.32 8.98 13.27
CA TRP A 63 6.05 9.42 12.71
C TRP A 63 5.40 10.56 13.50
N ALA A 64 5.47 10.51 14.84
CA ALA A 64 4.99 11.57 15.72
C ALA A 64 5.78 12.88 15.54
N ARG A 65 7.11 12.79 15.47
CA ARG A 65 8.02 13.92 15.17
C ARG A 65 7.73 14.54 13.80
N TRP A 66 7.56 13.70 12.78
CA TRP A 66 7.33 14.15 11.41
C TRP A 66 5.98 14.85 11.24
N THR A 67 4.94 14.34 11.92
CA THR A 67 3.61 14.97 11.90
C THR A 67 3.57 16.29 12.67
N ALA A 68 4.26 16.39 13.80
CA ALA A 68 4.33 17.61 14.61
C ALA A 68 5.02 18.79 13.89
N GLN A 69 6.04 18.52 13.08
CA GLN A 69 6.74 19.56 12.30
C GLN A 69 5.88 20.17 11.18
N ARG A 70 4.77 19.53 10.80
CA ARG A 70 3.87 19.97 9.74
C ARG A 70 2.76 20.91 10.21
N GLU A 71 2.59 21.10 11.53
CA GLU A 71 1.58 21.99 12.13
C GLU A 71 2.10 23.35 12.62
N LEU A 72 3.32 23.75 12.21
CA LEU A 72 3.87 25.11 12.36
C LEU A 72 3.92 25.82 11.00
#